data_AF-A0A1V3X0R5-F1
#
_entry.id   AF-A0A1V3X0R5-F1
#
_cell.length_a   1.000
_cell.length_b   1.000
_cell.length_c   1.000
_cell.angle_alpha   90.00
_cell.angle_beta   90.00
_cell.angle_gamma   90.00
#
_symmetry.space_group_name_H-M   'P 1'
#
loop_
_entity.id
_entity.type
_entity.pdbx_description
1 polymer ?
#
loop_
_entity_poly.entity_id
_entity_poly.type
_entity_poly.pdbx_seq_one_letter_code
_entity_poly.pdbx_strand_id
1 'polypeptide(L)'
;MGLELEAHCYDPADPFRRPGWDEITDVLDWVSPLPGGSAVSVEPGGAVELSGPPCDGVVAAIDAMNRDQAVLRPAFADAGLGLVFLGADPLRPTKRINPGPRYRAMEQFFAASDSGAAGRR
;
A
#
# COMPACT_ATOMS: atom_id res chain seq x y z
N MET A 1 5.60 19.36 -8.11
CA MET A 1 5.60 18.73 -6.77
C MET A 1 4.89 17.39 -6.90
N GLY A 2 5.47 16.30 -6.41
CA GLY A 2 4.83 14.97 -6.39
C GLY A 2 4.56 14.54 -4.94
N LEU A 3 3.50 13.76 -4.73
CA LEU A 3 3.12 13.20 -3.44
C LEU A 3 3.08 11.68 -3.54
N GLU A 4 3.53 11.03 -2.48
CA GLU A 4 3.42 9.58 -2.32
C GLU A 4 2.74 9.30 -0.99
N LEU A 5 1.80 8.35 -0.98
CA LEU A 5 1.09 7.91 0.20
C LEU A 5 0.96 6.39 0.22
N GLU A 6 1.12 5.80 1.41
CA GLU A 6 0.90 4.38 1.65
C GLU A 6 -0.29 4.17 2.57
N ALA A 7 -1.10 3.15 2.26
CA ALA A 7 -2.19 2.69 3.10
C ALA A 7 -2.03 1.21 3.44
N HIS A 8 -2.19 0.86 4.71
CA HIS A 8 -2.33 -0.52 5.12
C HIS A 8 -3.69 -1.07 4.68
N CYS A 9 -3.66 -2.16 3.91
CA CYS A 9 -4.85 -2.93 3.59
C CYS A 9 -5.21 -3.85 4.76
N TYR A 10 -6.47 -3.88 5.17
CA TYR A 10 -6.95 -4.74 6.25
C TYR A 10 -8.30 -5.38 5.91
N ASP A 11 -8.61 -6.47 6.58
CA ASP A 11 -9.93 -7.10 6.51
C ASP A 11 -10.80 -6.51 7.63
N PRO A 12 -11.93 -5.84 7.32
CA PRO A 12 -12.83 -5.30 8.35
C PRO A 12 -13.50 -6.37 9.22
N ALA A 13 -13.67 -7.59 8.73
CA ALA A 13 -14.26 -8.71 9.47
C ALA A 13 -13.23 -9.40 10.38
N ASP A 14 -11.94 -9.35 10.04
CA ASP A 14 -10.84 -9.82 10.88
C ASP A 14 -9.60 -8.91 10.75
N PRO A 15 -9.48 -7.85 11.58
CA PRO A 15 -8.37 -6.89 11.48
C PRO A 15 -6.98 -7.48 11.73
N PHE A 16 -6.89 -8.67 12.33
CA PHE A 16 -5.61 -9.37 12.53
C PHE A 16 -5.19 -10.17 11.30
N ARG A 17 -6.13 -10.50 10.40
CA ARG A 17 -5.81 -11.09 9.10
C ARG A 17 -5.08 -10.08 8.23
N ARG A 18 -3.99 -10.53 7.60
CA ARG A 18 -3.31 -9.77 6.55
C ARG A 18 -3.91 -10.20 5.20
N PRO A 19 -4.52 -9.28 4.43
CA PRO A 19 -4.91 -9.55 3.05
C PRO A 19 -3.70 -10.03 2.24
N GLY A 20 -3.93 -11.03 1.38
CA GLY A 20 -2.93 -11.63 0.52
C GLY A 20 -2.54 -10.72 -0.64
N TRP A 21 -1.47 -11.10 -1.34
CA TRP A 21 -1.00 -10.38 -2.52
C TRP A 21 -2.08 -10.33 -3.60
N ASP A 22 -2.62 -11.50 -3.96
CA ASP A 22 -3.62 -11.64 -5.03
C ASP A 22 -4.91 -10.86 -4.69
N GLU A 23 -5.39 -10.95 -3.43
CA GLU A 23 -6.57 -10.18 -2.97
C GLU A 23 -6.42 -8.66 -3.19
N ILE A 24 -5.21 -8.13 -3.01
CA ILE A 24 -4.95 -6.70 -3.18
C ILE A 24 -4.77 -6.36 -4.66
N THR A 25 -3.95 -7.13 -5.39
CA THR A 25 -3.65 -6.84 -6.80
C THR A 25 -4.88 -7.00 -7.69
N ASP A 26 -5.76 -7.96 -7.38
CA ASP A 26 -7.01 -8.15 -8.10
C ASP A 26 -7.87 -6.88 -8.07
N VAL A 27 -7.90 -6.14 -6.95
CA VAL A 27 -8.61 -4.86 -6.87
C VAL A 27 -7.92 -3.77 -7.70
N LEU A 28 -6.58 -3.72 -7.62
CA LEU A 28 -5.79 -2.70 -8.31
C LEU A 28 -5.88 -2.78 -9.83
N ASP A 29 -6.00 -4.00 -10.38
CA ASP A 29 -6.14 -4.21 -11.81
C ASP A 29 -7.41 -3.55 -12.39
N TRP A 30 -8.43 -3.29 -11.56
CA TRP A 30 -9.69 -2.65 -11.98
C TRP A 30 -9.76 -1.14 -11.77
N VAL A 31 -8.89 -0.56 -10.93
CA VAL A 31 -8.96 0.88 -10.59
C VAL A 31 -8.02 1.75 -11.42
N SER A 32 -7.15 1.14 -12.23
CA SER A 32 -6.21 1.85 -13.08
C SER A 32 -6.80 2.14 -14.48
N PRO A 33 -6.58 3.33 -15.06
CA PRO A 33 -5.88 4.48 -14.48
C PRO A 33 -6.75 5.28 -13.51
N LEU A 34 -6.11 5.86 -12.49
CA LEU A 34 -6.78 6.73 -11.52
C LEU A 34 -6.93 8.18 -12.06
N PRO A 35 -7.98 8.92 -11.65
CA PRO A 35 -8.31 10.24 -12.21
C PRO A 35 -7.31 11.37 -11.88
N GLY A 36 -6.61 11.27 -10.76
CA GLY A 36 -5.50 12.11 -10.33
C GLY A 36 -4.16 11.69 -10.93
N GLY A 37 -4.12 10.54 -11.60
CA GLY A 37 -2.98 10.08 -12.38
C GLY A 37 -1.90 9.37 -11.56
N SER A 38 -2.15 9.04 -10.29
CA SER A 38 -1.20 8.26 -9.51
C SER A 38 -0.96 6.89 -10.12
N ALA A 39 0.31 6.48 -10.18
CA ALA A 39 0.64 5.07 -10.31
C ALA A 39 0.27 4.36 -9.01
N VAL A 40 -0.27 3.15 -9.11
CA VAL A 40 -0.68 2.35 -7.95
C VAL A 40 0.16 1.09 -7.89
N SER A 41 0.69 0.78 -6.71
CA SER A 41 1.60 -0.34 -6.47
C SER A 41 1.28 -1.00 -5.12
N VAL A 42 1.86 -2.18 -4.90
CA VAL A 42 1.75 -2.90 -3.63
C VAL A 42 3.14 -3.11 -3.04
N GLU A 43 3.35 -2.55 -1.86
CA GLU A 43 4.57 -2.70 -1.09
C GLU A 43 4.75 -4.14 -0.58
N PRO A 44 5.98 -4.55 -0.20
CA PRO A 44 6.28 -5.93 0.19
C PRO A 44 5.38 -6.51 1.27
N GLY A 45 4.95 -5.67 2.21
CA GLY A 45 4.06 -6.03 3.33
C GLY A 45 2.56 -5.98 2.99
N GLY A 46 2.21 -5.57 1.77
CA GLY A 46 0.81 -5.42 1.34
C GLY A 46 0.22 -4.04 1.59
N ALA A 47 1.03 -3.01 1.83
CA ALA A 47 0.52 -1.64 1.79
C ALA A 47 0.25 -1.26 0.32
N VAL A 48 -0.85 -0.56 0.09
CA VAL A 48 -1.16 0.01 -1.23
C VAL A 48 -0.54 1.40 -1.28
N GLU A 49 0.26 1.63 -2.30
CA GLU A 49 0.95 2.91 -2.52
C GLU A 49 0.30 3.65 -3.70
N LEU A 50 0.16 4.96 -3.52
CA LEU A 50 -0.17 5.93 -4.57
C LEU A 50 1.04 6.81 -4.80
N SER A 51 1.63 6.77 -6.00
CA SER A 51 2.69 7.68 -6.43
C SER A 51 2.15 8.67 -7.47
N GLY A 52 1.89 9.90 -7.02
CA GLY A 52 1.27 10.95 -7.82
C GLY A 52 2.24 11.62 -8.81
N PRO A 53 1.77 12.07 -9.97
CA PRO A 53 2.61 12.76 -10.93
C PRO A 53 3.05 14.15 -10.41
N PRO A 54 4.09 14.76 -10.99
CA PRO A 54 4.41 16.15 -10.70
C PRO A 54 3.26 17.10 -11.06
N CYS A 55 2.81 17.89 -10.09
CA CYS A 55 1.81 18.95 -10.27
C CYS A 55 2.37 20.35 -10.02
N ASP A 56 1.65 21.36 -10.51
CA ASP A 56 1.94 22.78 -10.34
C ASP A 56 1.55 23.27 -8.93
N GLY A 57 2.34 22.86 -7.94
CA GLY A 57 2.23 23.31 -6.56
C GLY A 57 1.50 22.33 -5.62
N VAL A 58 1.41 22.72 -4.35
CA VAL A 58 0.93 21.82 -3.28
C VAL A 58 -0.55 21.51 -3.36
N VAL A 59 -1.36 22.51 -3.66
CA VAL A 59 -2.83 22.38 -3.75
C VAL A 59 -3.20 21.40 -4.86
N ALA A 60 -2.62 21.56 -6.06
CA ALA A 60 -2.90 20.69 -7.20
C ALA A 60 -2.56 19.22 -6.92
N ALA A 61 -1.44 18.92 -6.25
CA ALA A 61 -1.07 17.54 -5.94
C ALA A 61 -1.97 16.95 -4.85
N ILE A 62 -2.35 17.73 -3.83
CA ILE A 62 -3.30 17.29 -2.79
C ILE A 62 -4.67 16.96 -3.44
N ASP A 63 -5.15 17.82 -4.33
CA ASP A 63 -6.42 17.61 -5.04
C ASP A 63 -6.39 16.37 -5.95
N ALA A 64 -5.26 16.11 -6.62
CA ALA A 64 -5.05 14.87 -7.37
C ALA A 64 -5.10 13.64 -6.46
N MET A 65 -4.35 13.67 -5.35
CA MET A 65 -4.28 12.58 -4.38
C MET A 65 -5.64 12.29 -3.72
N ASN A 66 -6.43 13.33 -3.42
CA ASN A 66 -7.79 13.16 -2.88
C ASN A 66 -8.73 12.48 -3.88
N ARG A 67 -8.65 12.84 -5.18
CA ARG A 67 -9.45 12.19 -6.23
C ARG A 67 -9.09 10.72 -6.40
N ASP A 68 -7.81 10.40 -6.30
CA ASP A 68 -7.31 9.02 -6.38
C ASP A 68 -7.80 8.18 -5.20
N GLN A 69 -7.68 8.70 -3.98
CA GLN A 69 -8.23 8.05 -2.79
C GLN A 69 -9.76 7.86 -2.84
N ALA A 70 -10.49 8.77 -3.48
CA ALA A 70 -11.94 8.70 -3.63
C ALA A 70 -12.40 7.53 -4.54
N VAL A 71 -11.54 7.07 -5.45
CA VAL A 71 -11.78 5.87 -6.27
C VAL A 71 -11.28 4.61 -5.54
N LEU A 72 -10.10 4.70 -4.93
CA LEU A 72 -9.46 3.54 -4.32
C LEU A 72 -10.24 3.01 -3.11
N ARG A 73 -10.75 3.89 -2.23
CA ARG A 73 -11.44 3.47 -1.00
C ARG A 73 -12.71 2.66 -1.26
N PRO A 74 -13.65 3.11 -2.14
CA PRO A 74 -14.82 2.30 -2.47
C PRO A 74 -14.46 0.97 -3.15
N ALA A 75 -13.49 0.96 -4.07
CA ALA A 75 -13.10 -0.26 -4.77
C ALA A 75 -12.60 -1.36 -3.81
N PHE A 76 -11.78 -0.99 -2.82
CA PHE A 76 -11.38 -1.92 -1.77
C PHE A 76 -12.56 -2.34 -0.89
N ALA A 77 -13.45 -1.40 -0.54
CA ALA A 77 -14.63 -1.71 0.27
C ALA A 77 -15.57 -2.71 -0.43
N ASP A 78 -15.77 -2.57 -1.74
CA ASP A 78 -16.56 -3.50 -2.56
C ASP A 78 -15.94 -4.90 -2.62
N ALA A 79 -14.60 -4.99 -2.51
CA ALA A 79 -13.87 -6.25 -2.36
C ALA A 79 -13.84 -6.79 -0.92
N GLY A 80 -14.53 -6.13 0.02
CA GLY A 80 -14.54 -6.52 1.44
C GLY A 80 -13.26 -6.17 2.19
N LEU A 81 -12.46 -5.22 1.69
CA LEU A 81 -11.21 -4.77 2.28
C LEU A 81 -11.29 -3.29 2.69
N GLY A 82 -10.43 -2.89 3.64
CA GLY A 82 -10.30 -1.52 4.10
C GLY A 82 -8.89 -0.96 3.88
N LEU A 83 -8.79 0.35 3.72
CA LEU A 83 -7.52 1.08 3.62
C LEU A 83 -7.37 2.11 4.74
N VAL A 84 -6.24 2.05 5.45
CA VAL A 84 -5.90 3.02 6.50
C VAL A 84 -4.49 3.60 6.29
N PHE A 85 -4.39 4.93 6.27
CA PHE A 85 -3.14 5.66 6.03
C PHE A 85 -2.47 5.97 7.37
N LEU A 86 -1.60 5.06 7.82
CA LEU A 86 -0.80 5.19 9.03
C LEU A 86 0.66 4.87 8.71
N GLY A 87 1.59 5.47 9.45
CA GLY A 87 3.02 5.22 9.23
C GLY A 87 3.50 3.83 9.67
N ALA A 88 2.69 3.10 10.46
CA ALA A 88 2.97 1.73 10.87
C ALA A 88 1.65 1.00 11.15
N ASP A 89 1.66 -0.31 10.91
CA ASP A 89 0.53 -1.19 11.22
C ASP A 89 0.49 -1.43 12.73
N PRO A 90 -0.53 -0.94 13.45
CA PRO A 90 -0.56 -1.04 14.90
C PRO A 90 -1.02 -2.42 15.40
N LEU A 91 -1.54 -3.29 14.52
CA LEU A 91 -2.16 -4.56 14.90
C LEU A 91 -1.35 -5.78 14.47
N ARG A 92 -0.68 -5.71 13.31
CA ARG A 92 -0.06 -6.88 12.69
C ARG A 92 1.46 -6.71 12.64
N PRO A 93 2.24 -7.73 13.05
CA PRO A 93 3.69 -7.68 12.93
C PRO A 93 4.13 -7.59 11.46
N THR A 94 5.32 -7.03 11.24
CA THR A 94 5.94 -6.93 9.93
C THR A 94 6.07 -8.31 9.28
N LYS A 95 5.53 -8.45 8.06
CA LYS A 95 5.55 -9.71 7.30
C LYS A 95 5.43 -9.43 5.81
N ARG A 96 6.31 -10.03 5.01
CA ARG A 96 6.24 -9.98 3.53
C ARG A 96 5.09 -10.85 3.02
N ILE A 97 4.35 -10.31 2.05
CA ILE A 97 3.37 -11.05 1.23
C ILE A 97 3.70 -11.03 -0.26
N ASN A 98 4.52 -10.06 -0.71
CA ASN A 98 4.95 -9.98 -2.10
C ASN A 98 5.75 -11.23 -2.52
N PRO A 99 5.37 -11.92 -3.62
CA PRO A 99 6.00 -13.17 -4.04
C PRO A 99 7.34 -13.00 -4.78
N GLY A 100 7.69 -11.77 -5.16
CA GLY A 100 8.80 -11.44 -6.05
C GLY A 100 10.20 -11.78 -5.50
N PRO A 101 11.14 -12.21 -6.37
CA PRO A 101 12.45 -12.69 -5.96
C PRO A 101 13.34 -11.58 -5.36
N ARG A 102 13.18 -10.32 -5.81
CA ARG A 102 13.92 -9.17 -5.26
C ARG A 102 13.67 -8.99 -3.77
N TYR A 103 12.41 -9.03 -3.35
CA TYR A 103 12.04 -8.82 -1.95
C TYR A 103 12.36 -10.03 -1.08
N ARG A 104 12.36 -11.24 -1.64
CA ARG A 104 12.89 -12.43 -0.96
C ARG A 104 14.38 -12.29 -0.66
N ALA A 105 15.18 -11.84 -1.64
CA ALA A 105 16.61 -11.61 -1.44
C ALA A 105 16.86 -10.51 -0.39
N MET A 106 16.07 -9.44 -0.41
CA MET A 106 16.15 -8.36 0.57
C MET A 106 15.81 -8.82 2.00
N GLU A 107 14.75 -9.64 2.16
CA GLU A 107 14.38 -10.26 3.44
C GLU A 107 15.50 -11.17 3.97
N GLN A 108 16.11 -12.00 3.11
CA GLN A 108 17.25 -12.86 3.46
C GLN A 108 18.46 -12.04 3.89
N PHE A 109 18.77 -10.96 3.18
CA PHE A 109 19.86 -10.05 3.53
C PHE A 109 19.64 -9.45 4.93
N PHE A 110 18.47 -8.86 5.19
CA PHE A 110 18.18 -8.23 6.48
C PHE A 110 18.16 -9.23 7.65
N ALA A 111 17.74 -10.47 7.41
CA ALA A 111 17.82 -11.54 8.39
C ALA A 111 19.27 -11.92 8.70
N ALA A 112 20.16 -11.92 7.69
CA ALA A 112 21.57 -12.26 7.85
C ALA A 112 22.42 -11.14 8.45
N SER A 113 22.04 -9.87 8.25
CA SER A 113 22.81 -8.71 8.70
C SER A 113 22.45 -8.20 10.10
N ASP A 114 21.56 -8.88 10.84
CA ASP A 114 21.02 -8.50 12.16
C ASP A 114 20.36 -7.09 12.22
N SER A 115 20.25 -6.41 11.07
CA SER A 115 19.48 -5.18 10.88
C SER A 115 17.98 -5.43 10.73
N GLY A 116 17.54 -6.70 10.65
CA GLY A 116 16.14 -7.10 10.76
C GLY A 116 15.48 -6.74 12.11
N ALA A 117 16.24 -6.31 13.11
CA ALA A 117 15.72 -5.72 14.34
C ALA A 117 15.13 -4.31 14.15
N ALA A 118 15.43 -3.61 13.04
CA ALA A 118 14.91 -2.27 12.75
C ALA A 118 13.41 -2.23 12.40
N GLY A 119 12.73 -3.39 12.38
CA GLY A 119 11.27 -3.51 12.22
C GLY A 119 10.59 -4.35 13.32
N ARG A 120 11.27 -4.58 14.45
CA ARG A 120 10.74 -5.23 15.65
C ARG A 120 10.83 -4.29 16.85
N ARG A 121 9.96 -3.29 16.91
CA ARG A 121 9.50 -2.67 18.17
C ARG A 121 8.07 -2.20 18.01
#